data_AF-A0A2W6TSG4-F1
#
_entry.id   AF-A0A2W6TSG4-F1
#
_cell.length_a   1.000
_cell.length_b   1.000
_cell.length_c   1.000
_cell.angle_alpha   90.00
_cell.angle_beta   90.00
_cell.angle_gamma   90.00
#
_symmetry.space_group_name_H-M   'P 1'
#
loop_
_entity.id
_entity.type
_entity.pdbx_description
1 polymer ?
#
loop_
_entity_poly.entity_id
_entity_poly.type
_entity_poly.pdbx_seq_one_letter_code
_entity_poly.pdbx_strand_id
1 'polypeptide(L)'
;MRVTALLLCLLVPTAQACENSHLPLSGTVTVPTCSPQQDPEHCIYAGKALYQYMGAIPDNDDVLTIGLHASPWRVYDGDMRILTIEELATSSRASLNGKVERVELIGSWTGVSPAPGAPSLAQRLSAALGGVPVSGEDGFLWLSSDGSRRTTRQAFTLREGGGSYYLPKDEALLVSLAAGWFAQAQDVLPENDANLQMLAAAGKDIFLLCPDEALAGFEHAAGIGSAIAAYNAAVMRMERGHAGDRTAALALLEQAAAQGDEKSKALLSLETASR
;
A
#
# COMPACT_ATOMS: atom_id res chain seq x y z
N MET A 1 -16.71 48.41 19.01
CA MET A 1 -16.31 47.07 19.49
C MET A 1 -15.95 46.23 18.28
N ARG A 2 -14.68 45.88 18.09
CA ARG A 2 -14.23 44.98 17.03
C ARG A 2 -14.39 43.56 17.54
N VAL A 3 -15.31 42.81 16.95
CA VAL A 3 -15.42 41.36 17.16
C VAL A 3 -14.25 40.74 16.40
N THR A 4 -13.19 40.41 17.12
CA THR A 4 -12.08 39.61 16.62
C THR A 4 -12.63 38.22 16.34
N ALA A 5 -12.94 37.93 15.08
CA ALA A 5 -13.23 36.58 14.64
C ALA A 5 -11.94 35.76 14.71
N LEU A 6 -11.73 35.09 15.84
CA LEU A 6 -10.81 33.98 15.95
C LEU A 6 -11.40 32.86 15.08
N LEU A 7 -10.91 32.77 13.84
CA LEU A 7 -11.23 31.65 12.97
C LEU A 7 -10.60 30.41 13.63
N LEU A 8 -11.43 29.66 14.35
CA LEU A 8 -11.12 28.30 14.76
C LEU A 8 -10.84 27.53 13.46
N CYS A 9 -9.57 27.20 13.19
CA CYS A 9 -9.22 26.15 12.23
C CYS A 9 -9.76 24.84 12.78
N LEU A 10 -11.05 24.59 12.55
CA LEU A 10 -11.73 23.34 12.88
C LEU A 10 -11.09 22.24 12.04
N LEU A 11 -10.20 21.48 12.67
CA LEU A 11 -10.05 20.02 12.58
C LEU A 11 -10.39 19.40 11.21
N VAL A 12 -9.76 19.87 10.13
CA VAL A 12 -9.71 19.06 8.91
C VAL A 12 -8.68 17.96 9.20
N PRO A 13 -9.05 16.67 9.12
CA PRO A 13 -8.08 15.60 9.32
C PRO A 13 -7.05 15.67 8.20
N THR A 14 -5.88 16.23 8.49
CA THR A 14 -4.72 16.18 7.59
C THR A 14 -4.01 14.85 7.82
N ALA A 15 -4.05 13.96 6.83
CA ALA A 15 -3.06 12.89 6.78
C ALA A 15 -1.72 13.51 6.38
N GLN A 16 -0.71 13.31 7.24
CA GLN A 16 0.67 13.68 6.96
C GLN A 16 1.45 12.41 6.69
N ALA A 17 2.30 12.44 5.67
CA ALA A 17 3.31 11.41 5.55
C ALA A 17 4.34 11.55 6.68
N CYS A 18 4.94 10.44 7.12
CA CYS A 18 5.95 10.50 8.17
C CYS A 18 7.13 11.40 7.80
N GLU A 19 7.54 12.27 8.74
CA GLU A 19 8.64 13.24 8.57
C GLU A 19 9.98 12.59 8.19
N ASN A 20 10.14 11.30 8.53
CA ASN A 20 11.35 10.53 8.28
C ASN A 20 11.41 9.90 6.87
N SER A 21 10.41 10.11 6.01
CA SER A 21 10.51 9.64 4.63
C SER A 21 11.49 10.51 3.84
N HIS A 22 12.45 9.89 3.15
CA HIS A 22 13.37 10.59 2.24
C HIS A 22 12.71 11.03 0.92
N LEU A 23 11.38 10.94 0.85
CA LEU A 23 10.61 11.19 -0.35
C LEU A 23 10.43 12.70 -0.55
N PRO A 24 10.50 13.20 -1.78
CA PRO A 24 10.36 14.62 -2.09
C PRO A 24 8.88 15.04 -2.08
N LEU A 25 8.24 14.96 -0.90
CA LEU A 25 6.85 15.32 -0.69
C LEU A 25 6.69 16.83 -0.53
N SER A 26 5.70 17.40 -1.20
CA SER A 26 5.41 18.84 -1.09
C SER A 26 3.96 19.16 -1.43
N GLY A 27 3.45 20.25 -0.87
CA GLY A 27 2.11 20.75 -1.18
C GLY A 27 0.98 19.87 -0.68
N THR A 28 -0.22 20.21 -1.13
CA THR A 28 -1.48 19.66 -0.65
C THR A 28 -2.37 19.30 -1.83
N VAL A 29 -3.06 18.17 -1.74
CA VAL A 29 -4.08 17.78 -2.72
C VAL A 29 -5.40 17.52 -2.02
N THR A 30 -6.49 18.04 -2.56
CA THR A 30 -7.85 17.69 -2.16
C THR A 30 -8.34 16.49 -2.96
N VAL A 31 -8.84 15.48 -2.26
CA VAL A 31 -9.41 14.27 -2.85
C VAL A 31 -10.92 14.45 -2.99
N PRO A 32 -11.49 14.27 -4.19
CA PRO A 32 -12.94 14.26 -4.38
C PRO A 32 -13.59 13.17 -3.54
N THR A 33 -14.63 13.53 -2.78
CA THR A 33 -15.44 12.58 -2.03
C THR A 33 -16.92 12.83 -2.24
N CYS A 34 -17.72 11.81 -1.96
CA CYS A 34 -19.17 11.88 -1.93
C CYS A 34 -19.70 11.05 -0.76
N SER A 35 -20.97 11.25 -0.42
CA SER A 35 -21.68 10.42 0.56
C SER A 35 -22.70 9.53 -0.15
N PRO A 36 -22.63 8.20 -0.01
CA PRO A 36 -23.63 7.31 -0.61
C PRO A 36 -25.01 7.46 0.04
N GLN A 37 -25.10 8.08 1.22
CA GLN A 37 -26.39 8.44 1.84
C GLN A 37 -27.03 9.66 1.16
N GLN A 38 -26.23 10.56 0.60
CA GLN A 38 -26.69 11.79 -0.04
C GLN A 38 -26.92 11.60 -1.55
N ASP A 39 -26.05 10.84 -2.22
CA ASP A 39 -26.11 10.61 -3.67
C ASP A 39 -25.76 9.15 -4.02
N PRO A 40 -26.67 8.19 -3.76
CA PRO A 40 -26.38 6.76 -3.95
C PRO A 40 -26.15 6.36 -5.41
N GLU A 41 -26.64 7.15 -6.38
CA GLU A 41 -26.53 6.82 -7.82
C GLU A 41 -25.20 7.27 -8.42
N HIS A 42 -24.62 8.36 -7.91
CA HIS A 42 -23.36 8.91 -8.42
C HIS A 42 -22.20 8.77 -7.44
N CYS A 43 -22.39 8.08 -6.30
CA CYS A 43 -21.34 7.85 -5.32
C CYS A 43 -20.89 6.39 -5.30
N ILE A 44 -19.65 6.12 -5.70
CA ILE A 44 -19.11 4.77 -5.81
C ILE A 44 -18.06 4.49 -4.73
N TYR A 45 -18.02 3.25 -4.25
CA TYR A 45 -16.97 2.81 -3.33
C TYR A 45 -15.63 2.74 -4.05
N ALA A 46 -14.56 3.26 -3.43
CA ALA A 46 -13.23 3.32 -4.01
C ALA A 46 -12.67 1.96 -4.45
N GLY A 47 -12.94 0.88 -3.70
CA GLY A 47 -12.51 -0.47 -4.10
C GLY A 47 -13.20 -0.97 -5.38
N LYS A 48 -14.47 -0.60 -5.59
CA LYS A 48 -15.19 -0.91 -6.84
C LYS A 48 -14.65 -0.08 -8.00
N ALA A 49 -14.41 1.21 -7.76
CA ALA A 49 -13.81 2.10 -8.76
C ALA A 49 -12.43 1.60 -9.17
N LEU A 50 -11.59 1.20 -8.21
CA LEU A 50 -10.26 0.66 -8.48
C LEU A 50 -10.31 -0.52 -9.45
N TYR A 51 -11.16 -1.50 -9.17
CA TYR A 51 -11.34 -2.67 -10.04
C TYR A 51 -11.81 -2.26 -11.44
N GLN A 52 -12.82 -1.39 -11.53
CA GLN A 52 -13.37 -0.94 -12.81
C GLN A 52 -12.36 -0.17 -13.64
N TYR A 53 -11.63 0.76 -13.02
CA TYR A 53 -10.71 1.66 -13.70
C TYR A 53 -9.43 0.92 -14.11
N MET A 54 -8.96 -0.04 -13.29
CA MET A 54 -7.85 -0.91 -13.67
C MET A 54 -8.21 -1.78 -14.88
N GLY A 55 -9.44 -2.27 -14.97
CA GLY A 55 -9.93 -3.01 -16.13
C GLY A 55 -10.14 -2.18 -17.40
N ALA A 56 -10.06 -0.84 -17.30
CA ALA A 56 -10.14 0.06 -18.45
C ALA A 56 -8.76 0.37 -19.05
N ILE A 57 -7.67 -0.03 -18.40
CA ILE A 57 -6.31 0.14 -18.92
C ILE A 57 -6.17 -0.75 -20.17
N PRO A 58 -5.79 -0.20 -21.34
CA PRO A 58 -5.67 -0.99 -22.55
C PRO A 58 -4.61 -2.10 -22.42
N ASP A 59 -4.97 -3.31 -22.84
CA ASP A 59 -4.02 -4.41 -22.96
C ASP A 59 -3.02 -4.13 -24.09
N ASN A 60 -1.78 -4.61 -23.89
CA ASN A 60 -0.73 -4.57 -24.90
C ASN A 60 0.07 -5.88 -24.82
N ASP A 61 0.15 -6.62 -25.92
CA ASP A 61 0.83 -7.92 -25.99
C ASP A 61 2.33 -7.84 -25.65
N ASP A 62 2.94 -6.67 -25.83
CA ASP A 62 4.37 -6.42 -25.56
C ASP A 62 4.61 -5.94 -24.11
N VAL A 63 3.54 -5.71 -23.33
CA VAL A 63 3.60 -5.15 -21.97
C VAL A 63 2.83 -6.00 -20.97
N LEU A 64 3.52 -6.55 -19.97
CA LEU A 64 2.86 -7.15 -18.83
C LEU A 64 2.51 -6.05 -17.81
N THR A 65 1.22 -5.72 -17.70
CA THR A 65 0.71 -4.79 -16.70
C THR A 65 0.36 -5.52 -15.40
N ILE A 66 0.88 -5.03 -14.27
CA ILE A 66 0.60 -5.57 -12.94
C ILE A 66 0.07 -4.45 -12.04
N GLY A 67 -1.21 -4.50 -11.71
CA GLY A 67 -1.86 -3.59 -10.76
C GLY A 67 -1.78 -4.10 -9.33
N LEU A 68 -1.34 -3.26 -8.40
CA LEU A 68 -1.16 -3.62 -7.00
C LEU A 68 -1.20 -2.40 -6.07
N HIS A 69 -1.41 -2.65 -4.77
CA HIS A 69 -1.18 -1.62 -3.76
C HIS A 69 0.30 -1.60 -3.39
N ALA A 70 0.87 -0.41 -3.23
CA ALA A 70 2.29 -0.26 -2.94
C ALA A 70 2.61 0.99 -2.14
N SER A 71 3.75 0.88 -1.45
CA SER A 71 4.57 1.97 -0.94
C SER A 71 5.92 1.94 -1.66
N PRO A 72 6.85 2.89 -1.45
CA PRO A 72 8.21 2.78 -2.00
C PRO A 72 8.98 1.54 -1.50
N TRP A 73 8.58 0.96 -0.37
CA TRP A 73 9.28 -0.16 0.25
C TRP A 73 8.72 -1.51 -0.18
N ARG A 74 7.40 -1.61 -0.43
CA ARG A 74 6.68 -2.89 -0.52
C ARG A 74 5.50 -2.85 -1.48
N VAL A 75 5.13 -4.03 -1.94
CA VAL A 75 3.91 -4.31 -2.70
C VAL A 75 2.99 -5.24 -1.90
N TYR A 76 1.69 -5.11 -2.10
CA TYR A 76 0.66 -5.82 -1.33
C TYR A 76 -0.31 -6.55 -2.26
N ASP A 77 -0.72 -7.75 -1.87
CA ASP A 77 -1.79 -8.51 -2.53
C ASP A 77 -3.20 -8.06 -2.06
N GLY A 78 -4.25 -8.72 -2.56
CA GLY A 78 -5.64 -8.36 -2.26
C GLY A 78 -6.03 -8.48 -0.79
N ASP A 79 -5.31 -9.29 0.00
CA ASP A 79 -5.53 -9.46 1.43
C ASP A 79 -4.66 -8.51 2.27
N MET A 80 -4.00 -7.53 1.62
CA MET A 80 -2.99 -6.65 2.21
C MET A 80 -1.82 -7.42 2.83
N ARG A 81 -1.50 -8.59 2.30
CA ARG A 81 -0.25 -9.27 2.62
C ARG A 81 0.87 -8.70 1.76
N ILE A 82 2.03 -8.47 2.37
CA ILE A 82 3.24 -8.10 1.64
C ILE A 82 3.57 -9.24 0.66
N LEU A 83 3.74 -8.89 -0.61
CA LEU A 83 4.25 -9.79 -1.63
C LEU A 83 5.73 -9.46 -1.83
N THR A 84 6.63 -10.42 -1.61
CA THR A 84 8.05 -10.14 -1.82
C THR A 84 8.34 -9.97 -3.31
N ILE A 85 9.45 -9.31 -3.64
CA ILE A 85 9.82 -9.10 -5.05
C ILE A 85 10.12 -10.44 -5.73
N GLU A 86 10.67 -11.40 -4.99
CA GLU A 86 10.97 -12.75 -5.45
C GLU A 86 9.68 -13.53 -5.73
N GLU A 87 8.67 -13.39 -4.87
CA GLU A 87 7.33 -13.97 -5.08
C GLU A 87 6.66 -13.36 -6.31
N LEU A 88 6.68 -12.03 -6.43
CA LEU A 88 6.12 -11.32 -7.58
C LEU A 88 6.83 -11.69 -8.89
N ALA A 89 8.17 -11.78 -8.87
CA ALA A 89 8.94 -12.23 -10.03
C ALA A 89 8.57 -13.66 -10.43
N THR A 90 8.48 -14.56 -9.45
CA THR A 90 8.15 -15.97 -9.67
C THR A 90 6.76 -16.14 -10.28
N SER A 91 5.75 -15.42 -9.77
CA SER A 91 4.39 -15.48 -10.32
C SER A 91 4.29 -14.84 -11.71
N SER A 92 5.11 -13.83 -12.01
CA SER A 92 5.07 -13.10 -13.29
C SER A 92 5.80 -13.81 -14.44
N ARG A 93 6.78 -14.69 -14.15
CA ARG A 93 7.60 -15.35 -15.18
C ARG A 93 6.79 -16.13 -16.22
N ALA A 94 5.71 -16.78 -15.79
CA ALA A 94 4.84 -17.53 -16.71
C ALA A 94 4.18 -16.62 -17.75
N SER A 95 3.89 -15.37 -17.39
CA SER A 95 3.22 -14.39 -18.25
C SER A 95 4.15 -13.72 -19.26
N LEU A 96 5.48 -13.76 -19.05
CA LEU A 96 6.43 -13.10 -19.94
C LEU A 96 6.49 -13.73 -21.34
N ASN A 97 6.17 -15.03 -21.46
CA ASN A 97 5.90 -15.83 -22.67
C ASN A 97 6.80 -15.64 -23.93
N GLY A 98 7.90 -14.90 -23.83
CA GLY A 98 8.79 -14.51 -24.94
C GLY A 98 8.30 -13.32 -25.79
N LYS A 99 7.06 -12.85 -25.63
CA LYS A 99 6.53 -11.67 -26.35
C LYS A 99 6.60 -10.40 -25.54
N VAL A 100 6.52 -10.51 -24.20
CA VAL A 100 6.56 -9.34 -23.33
C VAL A 100 7.95 -8.73 -23.36
N GLU A 101 8.03 -7.47 -23.82
CA GLU A 101 9.27 -6.71 -23.87
C GLU A 101 9.54 -5.93 -22.58
N ARG A 102 8.49 -5.59 -21.82
CA ARG A 102 8.59 -4.87 -20.55
C ARG A 102 7.43 -5.16 -19.59
N VAL A 103 7.64 -4.84 -18.32
CA VAL A 103 6.62 -4.90 -17.27
C VAL A 103 6.27 -3.49 -16.80
N GLU A 104 5.00 -3.22 -16.56
CA GLU A 104 4.53 -1.99 -15.93
C GLU A 104 3.92 -2.31 -14.56
N LEU A 105 4.56 -1.80 -13.50
CA LEU A 105 4.01 -1.83 -12.14
C LEU A 105 3.10 -0.62 -11.93
N ILE A 106 1.79 -0.89 -11.86
CA ILE A 106 0.77 0.12 -11.60
C ILE A 106 0.44 0.10 -10.12
N GLY A 107 1.18 0.90 -9.36
CA GLY A 107 1.01 1.07 -7.93
C GLY A 107 1.82 2.27 -7.46
N SER A 108 1.29 3.02 -6.48
CA SER A 108 1.93 4.23 -5.96
C SER A 108 3.39 3.98 -5.57
N TRP A 109 4.27 4.90 -5.93
CA TRP A 109 5.69 4.93 -5.55
C TRP A 109 6.56 3.75 -6.03
N THR A 110 6.06 2.85 -6.86
CA THR A 110 6.81 1.66 -7.34
C THR A 110 8.05 2.02 -8.17
N GLY A 111 8.06 3.20 -8.81
CA GLY A 111 9.20 3.72 -9.57
C GLY A 111 10.25 4.45 -8.72
N VAL A 112 9.98 4.70 -7.44
CA VAL A 112 10.79 5.58 -6.58
C VAL A 112 11.65 4.77 -5.62
N SER A 113 12.88 5.23 -5.42
CA SER A 113 13.78 4.65 -4.43
C SER A 113 13.29 4.97 -3.00
N PRO A 114 13.19 3.98 -2.10
CA PRO A 114 12.74 4.20 -0.73
C PRO A 114 13.75 4.96 0.14
N ALA A 115 15.04 4.90 -0.20
CA ALA A 115 16.12 5.53 0.55
C ALA A 115 17.36 5.72 -0.35
N PRO A 116 18.24 6.68 -0.07
CA PRO A 116 19.47 6.88 -0.84
C PRO A 116 20.27 5.59 -1.01
N GLY A 117 20.56 5.21 -2.26
CA GLY A 117 21.33 4.00 -2.60
C GLY A 117 20.51 2.70 -2.64
N ALA A 118 19.24 2.71 -2.23
CA ALA A 118 18.35 1.55 -2.39
C ALA A 118 17.68 1.56 -3.77
N PRO A 119 17.56 0.41 -4.46
CA PRO A 119 16.80 0.33 -5.70
C PRO A 119 15.29 0.51 -5.47
N SER A 120 14.58 1.09 -6.43
CA SER A 120 13.11 1.12 -6.43
C SER A 120 12.51 -0.29 -6.58
N LEU A 121 11.21 -0.45 -6.29
CA LEU A 121 10.53 -1.73 -6.48
C LEU A 121 10.58 -2.20 -7.94
N ALA A 122 10.41 -1.29 -8.90
CA ALA A 122 10.58 -1.58 -10.33
C ALA A 122 12.00 -2.10 -10.63
N GLN A 123 13.04 -1.46 -10.09
CA GLN A 123 14.43 -1.91 -10.29
C GLN A 123 14.70 -3.29 -9.65
N ARG A 124 14.19 -3.51 -8.42
CA ARG A 124 14.27 -4.81 -7.72
C ARG A 124 13.60 -5.91 -8.54
N LEU A 125 12.40 -5.65 -9.06
CA LEU A 125 11.67 -6.62 -9.88
C LEU A 125 12.38 -6.90 -11.20
N SER A 126 12.90 -5.87 -11.86
CA SER A 126 13.70 -6.03 -13.09
C SER A 126 14.88 -6.98 -12.87
N ALA A 127 15.63 -6.79 -11.77
CA ALA A 127 16.72 -7.67 -11.40
C ALA A 127 16.24 -9.12 -11.16
N ALA A 128 15.13 -9.31 -10.42
CA ALA A 128 14.56 -10.62 -10.12
C ALA A 128 13.98 -11.34 -11.36
N LEU A 129 13.62 -10.59 -12.41
CA LEU A 129 13.20 -11.08 -13.72
C LEU A 129 14.37 -11.26 -14.70
N GLY A 130 15.63 -11.13 -14.25
CA GLY A 130 16.80 -11.33 -15.11
C GLY A 130 17.09 -10.16 -16.06
N GLY A 131 16.70 -8.94 -15.67
CA GLY A 131 16.98 -7.71 -16.43
C GLY A 131 15.88 -7.28 -17.39
N VAL A 132 14.71 -7.93 -17.38
CA VAL A 132 13.53 -7.46 -18.12
C VAL A 132 13.22 -6.02 -17.69
N PRO A 133 13.03 -5.06 -18.62
CA PRO A 133 12.69 -3.69 -18.26
C PRO A 133 11.40 -3.63 -17.44
N VAL A 134 11.44 -2.91 -16.32
CA VAL A 134 10.27 -2.66 -15.47
C VAL A 134 10.16 -1.17 -15.20
N SER A 135 9.00 -0.59 -15.48
CA SER A 135 8.66 0.77 -15.05
C SER A 135 7.67 0.75 -13.89
N GLY A 136 7.69 1.80 -13.06
CA GLY A 136 6.76 2.00 -11.96
C GLY A 136 6.38 3.45 -11.82
N GLU A 137 5.39 3.72 -10.97
CA GLU A 137 4.82 5.05 -10.78
C GLU A 137 5.69 5.95 -9.89
N ASP A 138 5.78 7.22 -10.29
CA ASP A 138 6.53 8.24 -9.56
C ASP A 138 5.62 9.10 -8.67
N GLY A 139 5.18 8.51 -7.55
CA GLY A 139 4.37 9.18 -6.55
C GLY A 139 3.07 8.46 -6.24
N PHE A 140 2.14 9.18 -5.62
CA PHE A 140 0.78 8.70 -5.40
C PHE A 140 0.04 8.59 -6.73
N LEU A 141 -0.42 7.38 -7.05
CA LEU A 141 -1.14 7.09 -8.29
C LEU A 141 -2.59 7.59 -8.22
N TRP A 142 -2.98 8.34 -9.24
CA TRP A 142 -4.36 8.66 -9.57
C TRP A 142 -4.78 7.92 -10.83
N LEU A 143 -5.93 7.28 -10.76
CA LEU A 143 -6.49 6.49 -11.86
C LEU A 143 -7.86 7.05 -12.26
N SER A 144 -8.01 7.41 -13.53
CA SER A 144 -9.26 7.89 -14.10
C SER A 144 -10.14 6.73 -14.58
N SER A 145 -11.42 6.99 -14.83
CA SER A 145 -12.38 5.96 -15.28
C SER A 145 -12.08 5.35 -16.65
N ASP A 146 -11.30 6.04 -17.48
CA ASP A 146 -10.82 5.57 -18.78
C ASP A 146 -9.48 4.80 -18.70
N GLY A 147 -8.98 4.53 -17.48
CA GLY A 147 -7.70 3.88 -17.26
C GLY A 147 -6.49 4.80 -17.38
N SER A 148 -6.67 6.09 -17.68
CA SER A 148 -5.56 7.05 -17.70
C SER A 148 -4.99 7.27 -16.30
N ARG A 149 -3.67 7.51 -16.25
CA ARG A 149 -2.88 7.60 -15.03
C ARG A 149 -2.19 8.94 -14.92
N ARG A 150 -2.09 9.45 -13.69
CA ARG A 150 -1.19 10.54 -13.31
C ARG A 150 -0.69 10.32 -11.90
N THR A 151 0.43 10.95 -11.55
CA THR A 151 0.95 10.88 -10.17
C THR A 151 0.99 12.26 -9.52
N THR A 152 1.01 12.26 -8.19
CA THR A 152 1.28 13.44 -7.37
C THR A 152 2.26 13.09 -6.26
N ARG A 153 2.99 14.09 -5.75
CA ARG A 153 3.92 13.95 -4.61
C ARG A 153 3.49 14.84 -3.45
N GLN A 154 2.21 14.77 -3.08
CA GLN A 154 1.64 15.61 -2.02
C GLN A 154 2.19 15.25 -0.64
N ALA A 155 2.49 16.26 0.17
CA ALA A 155 2.80 16.08 1.59
C ALA A 155 1.52 15.93 2.43
N PHE A 156 0.44 16.60 2.01
CA PHE A 156 -0.85 16.58 2.69
C PHE A 156 -1.97 16.15 1.75
N THR A 157 -2.84 15.27 2.25
CA THR A 157 -4.06 14.88 1.56
C THR A 157 -5.26 15.39 2.35
N LEU A 158 -6.05 16.27 1.72
CA LEU A 158 -7.30 16.79 2.28
C LEU A 158 -8.48 16.01 1.72
N ARG A 159 -9.41 15.68 2.59
CA ARG A 159 -10.63 14.95 2.23
C ARG A 159 -11.78 15.43 3.10
N GLU A 160 -12.95 15.61 2.48
CA GLU A 160 -14.18 15.86 3.22
C GLU A 160 -14.76 14.54 3.76
N GLY A 161 -15.18 14.58 5.02
CA GLY A 161 -15.73 13.42 5.74
C GLY A 161 -14.67 12.47 6.31
N GLY A 162 -15.13 11.50 7.09
CA GLY A 162 -14.32 10.40 7.66
C GLY A 162 -14.80 9.03 7.19
N GLY A 163 -14.02 7.99 7.48
CA GLY A 163 -14.39 6.59 7.22
C GLY A 163 -14.09 6.10 5.80
N SER A 164 -14.87 5.15 5.31
CA SER A 164 -14.67 4.51 4.01
C SER A 164 -14.58 5.52 2.87
N TYR A 165 -13.69 5.25 1.91
CA TYR A 165 -13.47 6.15 0.79
C TYR A 165 -14.51 5.90 -0.33
N TYR A 166 -15.33 6.91 -0.58
CA TYR A 166 -16.24 6.98 -1.72
C TYR A 166 -15.92 8.23 -2.54
N LEU A 167 -16.10 8.13 -3.86
CA LEU A 167 -15.83 9.21 -4.81
C LEU A 167 -17.01 9.36 -5.78
N PRO A 168 -17.25 10.59 -6.30
CA PRO A 168 -18.20 10.78 -7.38
C PRO A 168 -17.83 9.90 -8.57
N LYS A 169 -18.83 9.42 -9.29
CA LYS A 169 -18.63 8.63 -10.49
C LYS A 169 -17.80 9.43 -11.50
N ASP A 170 -16.90 8.74 -12.21
CA ASP A 170 -16.03 9.29 -13.24
C ASP A 170 -14.91 10.23 -12.74
N GLU A 171 -14.86 10.53 -11.43
CA GLU A 171 -13.72 11.22 -10.83
C GLU A 171 -12.49 10.32 -10.72
N ALA A 172 -11.31 10.95 -10.72
CA ALA A 172 -10.04 10.24 -10.58
C ALA A 172 -9.87 9.70 -9.15
N LEU A 173 -9.56 8.40 -9.06
CA LEU A 173 -9.33 7.67 -7.83
C LEU A 173 -7.87 7.82 -7.37
N LEU A 174 -7.65 8.34 -6.17
CA LEU A 174 -6.37 8.18 -5.45
C LEU A 174 -6.20 6.73 -4.96
N VAL A 175 -5.36 5.95 -5.63
CA VAL A 175 -5.27 4.49 -5.45
C VAL A 175 -4.77 4.09 -4.06
N SER A 176 -3.80 4.82 -3.50
CA SER A 176 -3.29 4.54 -2.15
C SER A 176 -4.36 4.71 -1.06
N LEU A 177 -5.28 5.67 -1.22
CA LEU A 177 -6.36 5.90 -0.25
C LEU A 177 -7.43 4.81 -0.28
N ALA A 178 -7.61 4.11 -1.41
CA ALA A 178 -8.55 2.99 -1.52
C ALA A 178 -8.24 1.88 -0.51
N ALA A 179 -6.96 1.58 -0.27
CA ALA A 179 -6.50 0.70 0.82
C ALA A 179 -6.22 1.48 2.12
N GLY A 180 -5.79 2.73 2.03
CA GLY A 180 -5.24 3.50 3.14
C GLY A 180 -6.22 4.13 4.11
N TRP A 181 -7.52 4.22 3.77
CA TRP A 181 -8.49 4.94 4.60
C TRP A 181 -8.64 4.35 6.02
N PHE A 182 -8.34 3.07 6.22
CA PHE A 182 -8.35 2.45 7.56
C PHE A 182 -7.35 3.10 8.51
N ALA A 183 -6.18 3.54 8.00
CA ALA A 183 -5.17 4.20 8.82
C ALA A 183 -5.67 5.54 9.40
N GLN A 184 -6.53 6.26 8.66
CA GLN A 184 -7.14 7.50 9.13
C GLN A 184 -8.27 7.28 10.14
N ALA A 185 -8.82 6.07 10.20
CA ALA A 185 -9.92 5.69 11.07
C ALA A 185 -9.48 4.87 12.28
N GLN A 186 -8.16 4.66 12.49
CA GLN A 186 -7.66 3.70 13.47
C GLN A 186 -8.22 3.91 14.88
N ASP A 187 -8.36 5.17 15.32
CA ASP A 187 -8.87 5.52 16.66
C ASP A 187 -10.33 5.12 16.91
N VAL A 188 -11.08 4.80 15.85
CA VAL A 188 -12.48 4.35 15.94
C VAL A 188 -12.67 2.90 15.51
N LEU A 189 -11.59 2.20 15.14
CA LEU A 189 -11.64 0.76 14.86
C LEU A 189 -11.70 -0.02 16.18
N PRO A 190 -12.43 -1.14 16.25
CA PRO A 190 -12.37 -2.01 17.42
C PRO A 190 -10.93 -2.48 17.67
N GLU A 191 -10.43 -2.26 18.90
CA GLU A 191 -9.06 -2.62 19.28
C GLU A 191 -8.81 -4.14 19.20
N ASN A 192 -9.86 -4.96 19.30
CA ASN A 192 -9.79 -6.42 19.25
C ASN A 192 -10.10 -7.01 17.87
N ASP A 193 -10.35 -6.18 16.85
CA ASP A 193 -10.53 -6.67 15.47
C ASP A 193 -9.18 -6.73 14.76
N ALA A 194 -8.56 -7.92 14.82
CA ALA A 194 -7.24 -8.18 14.25
C ALA A 194 -7.15 -7.85 12.76
N ASN A 195 -8.25 -8.03 12.01
CA ASN A 195 -8.26 -7.76 10.57
C ASN A 195 -8.32 -6.27 10.29
N LEU A 196 -9.20 -5.53 10.98
CA LEU A 196 -9.27 -4.08 10.81
C LEU A 196 -7.98 -3.38 11.25
N GLN A 197 -7.35 -3.85 12.34
CA GLN A 197 -6.05 -3.33 12.77
C GLN A 197 -4.94 -3.64 11.75
N MET A 198 -4.95 -4.82 11.12
CA MET A 198 -4.02 -5.17 10.04
C MET A 198 -4.19 -4.26 8.82
N LEU A 199 -5.43 -4.00 8.39
CA LEU A 199 -5.72 -3.10 7.27
C LEU A 199 -5.28 -1.66 7.58
N ALA A 200 -5.48 -1.20 8.82
CA ALA A 200 -4.98 0.10 9.26
C ALA A 200 -3.45 0.16 9.17
N ALA A 201 -2.74 -0.87 9.63
CA ALA A 201 -1.29 -0.96 9.53
C ALA A 201 -0.79 -0.94 8.08
N ALA A 202 -1.43 -1.68 7.16
CA ALA A 202 -1.13 -1.61 5.73
C ALA A 202 -1.36 -0.20 5.17
N GLY A 203 -2.44 0.47 5.58
CA GLY A 203 -2.72 1.85 5.20
C GLY A 203 -1.64 2.84 5.66
N LYS A 204 -1.01 2.60 6.81
CA LYS A 204 0.14 3.41 7.26
C LYS A 204 1.34 3.29 6.33
N ASP A 205 1.61 2.10 5.80
CA ASP A 205 2.71 1.91 4.84
C ASP A 205 2.36 2.48 3.46
N ILE A 206 1.17 2.15 2.95
CA ILE A 206 0.74 2.44 1.56
C ILE A 206 0.39 3.93 1.36
N PHE A 207 -0.30 4.53 2.32
CA PHE A 207 -0.88 5.87 2.17
C PHE A 207 -0.18 6.92 3.02
N LEU A 208 0.12 6.61 4.28
CA LEU A 208 0.85 7.54 5.16
C LEU A 208 2.37 7.44 5.00
N LEU A 209 2.89 6.46 4.26
CA LEU A 209 4.33 6.29 4.01
C LEU A 209 5.14 6.22 5.32
N CYS A 210 4.59 5.52 6.32
CA CYS A 210 5.08 5.40 7.69
C CYS A 210 5.47 3.96 8.01
N PRO A 211 6.63 3.46 7.54
CA PRO A 211 6.99 2.05 7.68
C PRO A 211 7.17 1.61 9.14
N ASP A 212 7.69 2.47 10.02
CA ASP A 212 7.85 2.10 11.44
C ASP A 212 6.50 1.98 12.16
N GLU A 213 5.55 2.87 11.87
CA GLU A 213 4.21 2.76 12.43
C GLU A 213 3.42 1.60 11.85
N ALA A 214 3.62 1.29 10.55
CA ALA A 214 3.05 0.11 9.93
C ALA A 214 3.55 -1.16 10.62
N LEU A 215 4.86 -1.26 10.89
CA LEU A 215 5.43 -2.40 11.61
C LEU A 215 4.80 -2.55 13.00
N ALA A 216 4.75 -1.46 13.77
CA ALA A 216 4.11 -1.49 15.10
C ALA A 216 2.63 -1.90 15.03
N GLY A 217 1.90 -1.42 14.03
CA GLY A 217 0.51 -1.79 13.78
C GLY A 217 0.34 -3.26 13.42
N PHE A 218 1.21 -3.81 12.56
CA PHE A 218 1.20 -5.23 12.23
C PHE A 218 1.55 -6.12 13.43
N GLU A 219 2.51 -5.72 14.26
CA GLU A 219 2.83 -6.44 15.50
C GLU A 219 1.68 -6.44 16.50
N HIS A 220 0.98 -5.30 16.62
CA HIS A 220 -0.22 -5.22 17.43
C HIS A 220 -1.32 -6.16 16.90
N ALA A 221 -1.64 -6.07 15.61
CA ALA A 221 -2.64 -6.92 14.96
C ALA A 221 -2.28 -8.42 15.02
N ALA A 222 -0.99 -8.75 14.94
CA ALA A 222 -0.48 -10.09 15.18
C ALA A 222 -0.79 -10.56 16.60
N GLY A 223 -0.48 -9.74 17.61
CA GLY A 223 -0.71 -10.05 19.02
C GLY A 223 -2.17 -10.34 19.39
N ILE A 224 -3.12 -9.83 18.60
CA ILE A 224 -4.56 -10.08 18.77
C ILE A 224 -5.13 -11.10 17.78
N GLY A 225 -4.29 -11.79 16.99
CA GLY A 225 -4.67 -12.99 16.23
C GLY A 225 -4.71 -12.86 14.71
N SER A 226 -4.07 -11.85 14.10
CA SER A 226 -3.95 -11.79 12.63
C SER A 226 -2.68 -12.50 12.15
N ALA A 227 -2.83 -13.65 11.51
CA ALA A 227 -1.72 -14.38 10.91
C ALA A 227 -1.05 -13.60 9.75
N ILE A 228 -1.84 -12.87 8.95
CA ILE A 228 -1.32 -12.00 7.88
C ILE A 228 -0.48 -10.87 8.48
N ALA A 229 -0.93 -10.25 9.56
CA ALA A 229 -0.16 -9.20 10.22
C ALA A 229 1.15 -9.73 10.79
N ALA A 230 1.14 -10.93 11.39
CA ALA A 230 2.36 -11.59 11.86
C ALA A 230 3.35 -11.85 10.72
N TYR A 231 2.88 -12.38 9.58
CA TYR A 231 3.69 -12.54 8.38
C TYR A 231 4.27 -11.19 7.91
N ASN A 232 3.43 -10.16 7.80
CA ASN A 232 3.85 -8.85 7.32
C ASN A 232 4.94 -8.24 8.23
N ALA A 233 4.72 -8.25 9.55
CA ALA A 233 5.69 -7.78 10.53
C ALA A 233 7.02 -8.56 10.44
N ALA A 234 6.98 -9.88 10.21
CA ALA A 234 8.18 -10.68 10.03
C ALA A 234 8.98 -10.24 8.79
N VAL A 235 8.32 -10.08 7.64
CA VAL A 235 8.95 -9.60 6.40
C VAL A 235 9.60 -8.24 6.62
N MET A 236 8.88 -7.29 7.23
CA MET A 236 9.38 -5.95 7.52
C MET A 236 10.63 -5.96 8.42
N ARG A 237 10.66 -6.82 9.44
CA ARG A 237 11.83 -7.00 10.30
C ARG A 237 13.02 -7.59 9.55
N MET A 238 12.80 -8.60 8.71
CA MET A 238 13.88 -9.19 7.91
C MET A 238 14.48 -8.18 6.93
N GLU A 239 13.65 -7.37 6.28
CA GLU A 239 14.11 -6.28 5.40
C GLU A 239 14.90 -5.21 6.15
N ARG A 240 14.47 -4.85 7.38
CA ARG A 240 15.15 -3.86 8.22
C ARG A 240 16.51 -4.35 8.72
N GLY A 241 16.62 -5.62 9.09
CA GLY A 241 17.89 -6.28 9.39
C GLY A 241 18.64 -5.74 10.63
N HIS A 242 17.95 -5.11 11.59
CA HIS A 242 18.60 -4.66 12.81
C HIS A 242 18.95 -5.83 13.75
N ALA A 243 19.81 -5.58 14.74
CA ALA A 243 20.12 -6.58 15.77
C ALA A 243 18.84 -7.07 16.46
N GLY A 244 18.62 -8.38 16.45
CA GLY A 244 17.43 -9.02 17.04
C GLY A 244 16.22 -9.13 16.09
N ASP A 245 16.21 -8.44 14.94
CA ASP A 245 15.07 -8.49 14.01
C ASP A 245 14.83 -9.89 13.47
N ARG A 246 15.89 -10.63 13.13
CA ARG A 246 15.74 -12.00 12.66
C ARG A 246 15.07 -12.90 13.69
N THR A 247 15.47 -12.79 14.96
CA THR A 247 14.87 -13.59 16.05
C THR A 247 13.39 -13.25 16.21
N ALA A 248 13.04 -11.96 16.20
CA ALA A 248 11.66 -11.52 16.30
C ALA A 248 10.82 -11.92 15.06
N ALA A 249 11.39 -11.84 13.86
CA ALA A 249 10.73 -12.28 12.63
C ALA A 249 10.40 -13.77 12.66
N LEU A 250 11.34 -14.63 13.09
CA LEU A 250 11.09 -16.06 13.23
C LEU A 250 9.95 -16.36 14.21
N ALA A 251 9.91 -15.67 15.36
CA ALA A 251 8.82 -15.84 16.32
C ALA A 251 7.44 -15.45 15.75
N LEU A 252 7.39 -14.37 14.95
CA LEU A 252 6.18 -13.96 14.25
C LEU A 252 5.74 -14.98 13.19
N LEU A 253 6.68 -15.55 12.43
CA LEU A 253 6.39 -16.61 11.45
C LEU A 253 5.90 -17.89 12.12
N GLU A 254 6.50 -18.28 13.26
CA GLU A 254 6.04 -19.41 14.08
C GLU A 254 4.61 -19.20 14.57
N GLN A 255 4.32 -17.99 15.08
CA GLN A 255 2.98 -17.61 15.52
C GLN A 255 1.94 -17.69 14.38
N ALA A 256 2.26 -17.18 13.19
CA ALA A 256 1.37 -17.23 12.04
C ALA A 256 1.21 -18.67 11.51
N ALA A 257 2.30 -19.45 11.46
CA ALA A 257 2.28 -20.85 11.07
C ALA A 257 1.40 -21.71 12.00
N ALA A 258 1.42 -21.45 13.31
CA ALA A 258 0.57 -22.10 14.29
C ALA A 258 -0.93 -21.79 14.08
N GLN A 259 -1.26 -20.66 13.47
CA GLN A 259 -2.61 -20.30 13.05
C GLN A 259 -3.01 -20.88 11.68
N GLY A 260 -2.12 -21.67 11.06
CA GLY A 260 -2.37 -22.31 9.77
C GLY A 260 -1.93 -21.51 8.55
N ASP A 261 -1.17 -20.42 8.71
CA ASP A 261 -0.71 -19.63 7.57
C ASP A 261 0.41 -20.32 6.78
N GLU A 262 0.07 -20.83 5.59
CA GLU A 262 1.00 -21.57 4.73
C GLU A 262 2.17 -20.72 4.21
N LYS A 263 1.95 -19.43 3.92
CA LYS A 263 3.03 -18.53 3.50
C LYS A 263 4.05 -18.34 4.63
N SER A 264 3.59 -18.20 5.88
CA SER A 264 4.48 -18.16 7.04
C SER A 264 5.22 -19.47 7.28
N LYS A 265 4.55 -20.63 7.13
CA LYS A 265 5.21 -21.95 7.22
C LYS A 265 6.32 -22.10 6.20
N ALA A 266 6.07 -21.71 4.94
CA ALA A 266 7.05 -21.77 3.87
C ALA A 266 8.25 -20.87 4.16
N LEU A 267 8.00 -19.61 4.53
CA LEU A 267 9.05 -18.64 4.84
C LEU A 267 9.87 -19.05 6.08
N LEU A 268 9.22 -19.55 7.13
CA LEU A 268 9.89 -20.09 8.31
C LEU A 268 10.83 -21.25 7.96
N SER A 269 10.39 -22.14 7.08
CA SER A 269 11.19 -23.29 6.64
C SER A 269 12.44 -22.84 5.87
N LEU A 270 12.31 -21.86 4.98
CA LEU A 270 13.43 -21.28 4.23
C LEU A 270 14.45 -20.60 5.16
N GLU A 271 13.97 -19.79 6.10
CA GLU A 271 14.82 -19.05 7.03
C GLU A 271 15.54 -19.97 8.03
N THR A 272 14.89 -21.03 8.48
CA THR A 272 15.52 -22.01 9.39
C THR A 272 16.53 -22.90 8.68
N ALA A 273 16.31 -23.24 7.41
CA ALA A 273 17.24 -24.02 6.60
C ALA A 273 18.51 -23.24 6.20
N SER A 274 18.46 -21.91 6.22
CA SER A 274 19.61 -21.05 5.87
C SER A 274 20.61 -20.83 7.03
N ARG A 275 20.54 -21.67 8.09
CA ARG A 275 21.47 -21.70 9.22
C ARG A 275 22.64 -22.66 8.97
#